data_AF-A0A8X6H0W6-F1
#
_entry.id   AF-A0A8X6H0W6-F1
#
_cell.length_a   1.000
_cell.length_b   1.000
_cell.length_c   1.000
_cell.angle_alpha   90.00
_cell.angle_beta   90.00
_cell.angle_gamma   90.00
#
_symmetry.space_group_name_H-M   'P 1'
#
loop_
_entity.id
_entity.type
_entity.pdbx_description
1 polymer ?
#
loop_
_entity_poly.entity_id
_entity_poly.type
_entity_poly.pdbx_seq_one_letter_code
_entity_poly.pdbx_strand_id
1 'polypeptide(L)'
;MLLRKWRTNSKQLDLLWQQEGVETEFSETSATDLKPPIKVLGLAWDSEKDLIYFDPNDLLKFMSRKTESKRFILSVVGRIFDPIGILGPFVIKLKCLLQDLWTLGVDWDSELPPKLRHKWQQWSSEAEGLTEIKIPRFYLGDVDQELSSVDIHCFSDASKSAYGTILYLRFVTCNNKIETSFICSKSRVAPLKSLTLPRLELTAALLSARLAKQVSSCLKFNANIYYWTDSLISYYWICGDSSAFKPYIKNRVQEIQLLSDPSQWGHCPGKDNPADLISRGTSAVKLAQNELWWHGPPWLKLAPDHWPNRQRDILDSELCSEELEYRSSVHVAVTQQRESLVDINRFSSLKKLLKVTAWVFRFVNNARIVNKSMNFYITADEIQNAEYFWLKYVQYEFYSAEILTLKRNEQLRCSSEIKSLVPHLGEDNLLNELLDGCLKQTYALAKSILLSFPDTVNLQNYLLLGNMNELVIVAYLQL
;
A
#
# COMPACT_ATOMS: atom_id res chain seq x y z
N MET A 1 -45.33 20.22 -35.62
CA MET A 1 -44.06 19.54 -36.00
C MET A 1 -43.89 18.32 -35.09
N LEU A 2 -43.73 17.11 -35.62
CA LEU A 2 -43.64 15.89 -34.80
C LEU A 2 -42.20 15.72 -34.25
N LEU A 3 -42.01 15.89 -32.94
CA LEU A 3 -40.71 15.72 -32.28
C LEU A 3 -40.55 14.30 -31.73
N ARG A 4 -40.18 13.34 -32.59
CA ARG A 4 -40.07 11.91 -32.25
C ARG A 4 -39.01 11.56 -31.18
N LYS A 5 -38.11 12.49 -30.82
CA LYS A 5 -37.02 12.26 -29.86
C LYS A 5 -37.06 13.18 -28.65
N TRP A 6 -38.05 14.07 -28.57
CA TRP A 6 -38.18 15.02 -27.47
C TRP A 6 -39.29 14.57 -26.53
N ARG A 7 -38.98 14.61 -25.24
CA ARG A 7 -39.86 14.23 -24.16
C ARG A 7 -39.56 15.09 -22.94
N THR A 8 -40.58 15.26 -22.12
CA THR A 8 -40.51 16.04 -20.89
C THR A 8 -41.23 15.28 -19.79
N ASN A 9 -40.70 15.35 -18.57
CA ASN A 9 -41.41 14.97 -17.35
C ASN A 9 -42.25 16.14 -16.77
N SER A 10 -42.09 17.35 -17.30
CA SER A 10 -42.90 18.52 -16.91
C SER A 10 -44.23 18.54 -17.65
N LYS A 11 -45.33 18.32 -16.92
CA LYS A 11 -46.70 18.42 -17.42
C LYS A 11 -47.00 19.81 -18.01
N GLN A 12 -46.45 20.87 -17.41
CA GLN A 12 -46.64 22.23 -17.90
C GLN A 12 -45.99 22.43 -19.28
N LEU A 13 -44.76 21.94 -19.45
CA LEU A 13 -44.07 22.02 -20.74
C LEU A 13 -44.75 21.16 -21.81
N ASP A 14 -45.26 19.99 -21.41
CA ASP A 14 -46.00 19.09 -22.28
C ASP A 14 -47.31 19.73 -22.80
N LEU A 15 -48.07 20.40 -21.91
CA LEU A 15 -49.25 21.18 -22.31
C LEU A 15 -48.90 22.32 -23.27
N LEU A 16 -47.78 23.03 -23.04
CA LEU A 16 -47.31 24.09 -23.94
C LEU A 16 -46.94 23.52 -25.32
N TRP A 17 -46.28 22.35 -25.38
CA TRP A 17 -45.98 21.68 -26.64
C TRP A 17 -47.25 21.30 -27.40
N GLN A 18 -48.26 20.76 -26.71
CA GLN A 18 -49.55 20.46 -27.32
C GLN A 18 -50.23 21.71 -27.89
N GLN A 19 -50.20 22.83 -27.16
CA GLN A 19 -50.78 24.11 -27.60
C GLN A 19 -50.08 24.66 -28.86
N GLU A 20 -48.76 24.48 -28.98
CA GLU A 20 -47.95 24.89 -30.13
C GLU A 20 -48.00 23.89 -31.31
N GLY A 21 -48.86 22.88 -31.25
CA GLY A 21 -48.97 21.85 -32.31
C GLY A 21 -47.71 20.98 -32.44
N VAL A 22 -46.95 20.85 -31.35
CA VAL A 22 -45.83 19.92 -31.23
C VAL A 22 -46.37 18.59 -30.70
N GLU A 23 -46.58 17.65 -31.61
CA GLU A 23 -46.87 16.28 -31.24
C GLU A 23 -45.56 15.63 -30.75
N THR A 24 -45.55 15.16 -29.51
CA THR A 24 -44.60 14.16 -29.06
C THR A 24 -45.29 12.79 -29.18
N GLU A 25 -44.53 11.74 -29.47
CA GLU A 25 -45.05 10.44 -29.90
C GLU A 25 -45.72 9.68 -28.72
N PHE A 26 -46.70 10.23 -28.00
CA PHE A 26 -47.29 9.70 -26.76
C PHE A 26 -47.45 8.19 -26.81
N SER A 27 -46.57 7.51 -26.09
CA SER A 27 -46.92 6.22 -25.55
C SER A 27 -47.11 6.51 -24.08
N GLU A 28 -48.35 6.39 -23.61
CA GLU A 28 -48.58 5.82 -22.29
C GLU A 28 -47.66 4.60 -22.22
N THR A 29 -46.54 4.75 -21.52
CA THR A 29 -45.59 3.67 -21.27
C THR A 29 -45.60 3.52 -19.77
N SER A 30 -46.75 3.06 -19.26
CA SER A 30 -46.75 2.44 -17.95
C SER A 30 -45.81 1.24 -18.03
N ALA A 31 -45.12 0.95 -16.94
CA ALA A 31 -44.29 -0.26 -16.80
C ALA A 31 -45.05 -1.59 -17.06
N THR A 32 -46.36 -1.52 -17.33
CA THR A 32 -47.27 -2.62 -17.64
C THR A 32 -47.62 -2.77 -19.12
N ASP A 33 -47.28 -1.81 -20.00
CA ASP A 33 -47.72 -1.84 -21.39
C ASP A 33 -46.71 -2.55 -22.30
N LEU A 34 -47.20 -3.44 -23.17
CA LEU A 34 -46.46 -4.29 -24.13
C LEU A 34 -45.67 -3.52 -25.22
N LYS A 35 -45.45 -2.21 -25.04
CA LYS A 35 -44.68 -1.36 -25.95
C LYS A 35 -43.22 -1.27 -25.48
N PRO A 36 -42.25 -1.12 -26.41
CA PRO A 36 -40.86 -1.00 -26.04
C PRO A 36 -40.64 0.23 -25.13
N PRO A 37 -39.84 0.10 -24.06
CA PRO A 37 -39.62 1.20 -23.13
C PRO A 37 -38.92 2.36 -23.84
N ILE A 38 -39.32 3.58 -23.49
CA ILE A 38 -38.60 4.79 -23.90
C ILE A 38 -37.24 4.79 -23.21
N LYS A 39 -36.16 5.03 -23.98
CA LYS A 39 -34.80 5.01 -23.43
C LYS A 39 -34.19 6.41 -23.34
N VAL A 40 -33.54 6.70 -22.22
CA VAL A 40 -32.66 7.86 -22.01
C VAL A 40 -31.25 7.36 -21.71
N LEU A 41 -30.26 7.82 -22.48
CA LEU A 41 -28.86 7.37 -22.37
C LEU A 41 -28.67 5.84 -22.39
N GLY A 42 -29.61 5.08 -22.97
CA GLY A 42 -29.57 3.62 -23.05
C GLY A 42 -30.34 2.87 -21.96
N LEU A 43 -30.87 3.56 -20.94
CA LEU A 43 -31.70 3.00 -19.86
C LEU A 43 -33.18 3.32 -20.09
N ALA A 44 -34.10 2.48 -19.61
CA ALA A 44 -35.53 2.75 -19.71
C ALA A 44 -35.94 3.88 -18.76
N TRP A 45 -36.87 4.74 -19.22
CA TRP A 45 -37.33 5.91 -18.50
C TRP A 45 -38.85 6.02 -18.52
N ASP A 46 -39.43 6.13 -17.34
CA ASP A 46 -40.83 6.48 -17.10
C ASP A 46 -40.89 8.00 -16.92
N SER A 47 -41.39 8.71 -17.93
CA SER A 47 -41.46 10.17 -17.91
C SER A 47 -42.55 10.72 -16.98
N GLU A 48 -43.57 9.94 -16.66
CA GLU A 48 -44.67 10.40 -15.79
C GLU A 48 -44.24 10.43 -14.33
N LYS A 49 -43.51 9.40 -13.90
CA LYS A 49 -42.98 9.29 -12.53
C LYS A 49 -41.54 9.77 -12.39
N ASP A 50 -40.92 10.12 -13.51
CA ASP A 50 -39.51 10.47 -13.64
C ASP A 50 -38.53 9.42 -13.07
N LEU A 51 -38.78 8.15 -13.39
CA LEU A 51 -38.00 7.01 -12.90
C LEU A 51 -37.16 6.38 -14.01
N ILE A 52 -35.91 6.07 -13.71
CA ILE A 52 -35.10 5.14 -14.50
C ILE A 52 -35.38 3.72 -14.03
N TYR A 53 -35.54 2.79 -14.96
CA TYR A 53 -35.74 1.37 -14.66
C TYR A 53 -35.02 0.46 -15.66
N PHE A 54 -35.03 -0.83 -15.37
CA PHE A 54 -34.43 -1.86 -16.23
C PHE A 54 -35.54 -2.75 -16.79
N ASP A 55 -35.66 -2.79 -18.12
CA ASP A 55 -36.52 -3.74 -18.81
C ASP A 55 -35.72 -5.02 -19.14
N PRO A 56 -36.03 -6.16 -18.50
CA PRO A 56 -35.31 -7.40 -18.73
C PRO A 56 -35.83 -8.18 -19.95
N ASN A 57 -36.89 -7.77 -20.64
CA ASN A 57 -37.53 -8.57 -21.70
C ASN A 57 -36.56 -9.04 -22.80
N ASP A 58 -35.74 -8.12 -23.32
CA ASP A 58 -34.72 -8.44 -24.33
C ASP A 58 -33.66 -9.41 -23.79
N LEU A 59 -33.28 -9.26 -22.52
CA LEU A 59 -32.32 -10.12 -21.84
C LEU A 59 -32.88 -11.52 -21.63
N LEU A 60 -34.12 -11.63 -21.12
CA LEU A 60 -34.83 -12.89 -20.89
C LEU A 60 -35.05 -13.64 -22.20
N LYS A 61 -35.48 -12.94 -23.26
CA LYS A 61 -35.63 -13.49 -24.60
C LYS A 61 -34.31 -13.99 -25.18
N PHE A 62 -33.19 -13.34 -24.87
CA PHE A 62 -31.87 -13.84 -25.26
C PHE A 62 -31.47 -15.07 -24.45
N MET A 63 -31.76 -15.08 -23.14
CA MET A 63 -31.42 -16.17 -22.23
C MET A 63 -32.23 -17.45 -22.47
N SER A 64 -33.43 -17.36 -23.04
CA SER A 64 -34.24 -18.54 -23.39
C SER A 64 -33.68 -19.38 -24.55
N ARG A 65 -32.57 -18.94 -25.18
CA ARG A 65 -31.86 -19.73 -26.19
C ARG A 65 -31.17 -20.93 -25.53
N LYS A 66 -31.29 -22.12 -26.13
CA LYS A 66 -30.83 -23.41 -25.57
C LYS A 66 -29.30 -23.61 -25.47
N THR A 67 -28.47 -22.59 -25.71
CA THR A 67 -27.00 -22.75 -25.75
C THR A 67 -26.35 -22.09 -24.55
N GLU A 68 -26.05 -22.87 -23.51
CA GLU A 68 -25.35 -22.42 -22.31
C GLU A 68 -23.84 -22.70 -22.45
N SER A 69 -23.10 -21.73 -23.00
CA SER A 69 -21.64 -21.78 -23.14
C SER A 69 -20.96 -20.58 -22.48
N LYS A 70 -19.63 -20.62 -22.35
CA LYS A 70 -18.86 -19.47 -21.86
C LYS A 70 -19.07 -18.23 -22.74
N ARG A 71 -19.11 -18.41 -24.07
CA ARG A 71 -19.39 -17.32 -25.04
C ARG A 71 -20.78 -16.74 -24.83
N PHE A 72 -21.76 -17.60 -24.55
CA PHE A 72 -23.12 -17.17 -24.27
C PHE A 72 -23.19 -16.32 -22.99
N ILE A 73 -22.61 -16.78 -21.88
CA ILE A 73 -22.56 -16.02 -20.62
C ILE A 73 -21.86 -14.67 -20.81
N LEU A 74 -20.74 -14.61 -21.53
CA LEU A 74 -20.07 -13.34 -21.85
C LEU A 74 -21.00 -12.40 -22.65
N SER A 75 -21.78 -12.96 -23.57
CA SER A 75 -22.77 -12.22 -24.36
C SER A 75 -23.94 -11.70 -23.52
N VAL A 76 -24.30 -12.39 -22.44
CA VAL A 76 -25.28 -11.93 -21.44
C VAL A 76 -24.71 -10.75 -20.65
N VAL A 77 -23.47 -10.87 -20.14
CA VAL A 77 -22.79 -9.77 -19.42
C VAL A 77 -22.76 -8.49 -20.27
N GLY A 78 -22.40 -8.61 -21.55
CA GLY A 78 -22.33 -7.46 -22.46
C GLY A 78 -23.68 -6.84 -22.84
N ARG A 79 -24.80 -7.53 -22.61
CA ARG A 79 -26.17 -7.01 -22.85
C ARG A 79 -26.70 -6.17 -21.69
N ILE A 80 -26.13 -6.32 -20.50
CA ILE A 80 -26.56 -5.55 -19.33
C ILE A 80 -25.88 -4.18 -19.41
N PHE A 81 -26.63 -3.18 -19.85
CA PHE A 81 -26.17 -1.80 -19.90
C PHE A 81 -26.44 -1.12 -18.55
N ASP A 82 -25.41 -1.05 -17.70
CA ASP A 82 -25.47 -0.43 -16.37
C ASP A 82 -24.28 0.53 -16.16
N PRO A 83 -24.34 1.75 -16.74
CA PRO A 83 -23.20 2.66 -16.78
C PRO A 83 -22.82 3.24 -15.41
N ILE A 84 -23.80 3.41 -14.51
CA ILE A 84 -23.59 3.99 -13.18
C ILE A 84 -23.63 2.94 -12.05
N GLY A 85 -23.75 1.65 -12.38
CA GLY A 85 -23.65 0.56 -11.41
C GLY A 85 -24.90 0.38 -10.53
N ILE A 86 -26.10 0.69 -11.01
CA ILE A 86 -27.35 0.46 -10.25
C ILE A 86 -27.50 -1.02 -9.90
N LEU A 87 -27.17 -1.91 -10.85
CA LEU A 87 -27.29 -3.35 -10.73
C LEU A 87 -26.00 -4.02 -10.23
N GLY A 88 -25.04 -3.24 -9.72
CA GLY A 88 -23.72 -3.71 -9.31
C GLY A 88 -23.72 -5.04 -8.53
N PRO A 89 -24.52 -5.18 -7.45
CA PRO A 89 -24.63 -6.41 -6.66
C PRO A 89 -25.21 -7.61 -7.41
N PHE A 90 -26.09 -7.38 -8.38
CA PHE A 90 -26.66 -8.47 -9.19
C PHE A 90 -25.67 -8.91 -10.28
N VAL A 91 -25.04 -7.95 -10.96
CA VAL A 91 -24.13 -8.20 -12.08
C VAL A 91 -22.79 -8.80 -11.62
N ILE A 92 -22.32 -8.49 -10.42
CA ILE A 92 -21.04 -9.01 -9.92
C ILE A 92 -21.05 -10.53 -9.79
N LYS A 93 -22.18 -11.15 -9.43
CA LYS A 93 -22.34 -12.62 -9.39
C LYS A 93 -22.03 -13.24 -10.76
N LEU A 94 -22.52 -12.62 -11.83
CA LEU A 94 -22.30 -13.08 -13.20
C LEU A 94 -20.84 -12.87 -13.64
N LYS A 95 -20.22 -11.74 -13.26
CA LYS A 95 -18.80 -11.48 -13.55
C LYS A 95 -17.88 -12.47 -12.82
N CYS A 96 -18.18 -12.84 -11.57
CA CYS A 96 -17.46 -13.87 -10.83
C CYS A 96 -17.65 -15.25 -11.47
N LEU A 97 -18.87 -15.61 -11.90
CA LEU A 97 -19.12 -16.84 -12.64
C LEU A 97 -18.28 -16.93 -13.93
N LEU A 98 -18.16 -15.81 -14.65
CA LEU A 98 -17.30 -15.74 -15.84
C LEU A 98 -15.84 -16.00 -15.48
N GLN A 99 -15.32 -15.40 -14.40
CA GLN A 99 -13.96 -15.67 -13.90
C GLN A 99 -13.77 -17.15 -13.51
N ASP A 100 -14.76 -17.79 -12.89
CA ASP A 100 -14.72 -19.23 -12.56
C ASP A 100 -14.54 -20.07 -13.85
N LEU A 101 -15.29 -19.76 -14.92
CA LEU A 101 -15.19 -20.47 -16.21
C LEU A 101 -13.82 -20.32 -16.86
N TRP A 102 -13.23 -19.11 -16.80
CA TRP A 102 -11.88 -18.86 -17.29
C TRP A 102 -10.83 -19.63 -16.51
N THR A 103 -10.97 -19.67 -15.19
CA THR A 103 -10.02 -20.34 -14.29
C THR A 103 -10.03 -21.86 -14.49
N LEU A 104 -11.19 -22.43 -14.82
CA LEU A 104 -11.34 -23.86 -15.15
C LEU A 104 -10.89 -24.21 -16.59
N GLY A 105 -10.53 -23.23 -17.41
CA GLY A 105 -10.12 -23.49 -18.79
C GLY A 105 -11.24 -24.01 -19.69
N VAL A 106 -12.51 -23.70 -19.38
CA VAL A 106 -13.66 -24.13 -20.21
C VAL A 106 -13.57 -23.47 -21.58
N ASP A 107 -13.78 -24.23 -22.65
CA ASP A 107 -13.77 -23.71 -24.02
C ASP A 107 -14.94 -22.75 -24.29
N TRP A 108 -14.85 -22.00 -25.39
CA TRP A 108 -15.83 -20.96 -25.70
C TRP A 108 -17.25 -21.47 -25.91
N ASP A 109 -17.38 -22.59 -26.62
CA ASP A 109 -18.65 -23.13 -27.09
C ASP A 109 -18.98 -24.50 -26.45
N SER A 110 -18.16 -24.95 -25.50
CA SER A 110 -18.43 -26.15 -24.71
C SER A 110 -19.54 -25.92 -23.69
N GLU A 111 -20.16 -27.02 -23.29
CA GLU A 111 -21.12 -27.02 -22.19
C GLU A 111 -20.50 -26.56 -20.86
N LEU A 112 -21.30 -25.89 -20.04
CA LEU A 112 -20.90 -25.47 -18.69
C LEU A 112 -20.74 -26.70 -17.78
N PRO A 113 -19.68 -26.74 -16.95
CA PRO A 113 -19.55 -27.74 -15.89
C PRO A 113 -20.77 -27.72 -14.96
N PRO A 114 -21.25 -28.87 -14.44
CA PRO A 114 -22.51 -28.95 -13.69
C PRO A 114 -22.63 -27.93 -12.54
N LYS A 115 -21.56 -27.73 -11.78
CA LYS A 115 -21.51 -26.76 -10.67
C LYS A 115 -21.72 -25.31 -11.14
N LEU A 116 -21.12 -24.93 -12.27
CA LEU A 116 -21.23 -23.58 -12.83
C LEU A 116 -22.54 -23.39 -13.60
N ARG A 117 -23.06 -24.45 -14.23
CA ARG A 117 -24.41 -24.48 -14.80
C ARG A 117 -25.47 -24.18 -13.74
N HIS A 118 -25.38 -24.79 -12.56
CA HIS A 118 -26.32 -24.49 -11.47
C HIS A 118 -26.26 -23.01 -11.03
N LYS A 119 -25.06 -22.45 -10.85
CA LYS A 119 -24.88 -21.01 -10.54
C LYS A 119 -25.48 -20.11 -11.62
N TRP A 120 -25.27 -20.45 -12.89
CA TRP A 120 -25.85 -19.76 -14.04
C TRP A 120 -27.38 -19.79 -14.00
N GLN A 121 -27.96 -20.99 -13.87
CA GLN A 121 -29.41 -21.18 -13.85
C GLN A 121 -30.06 -20.39 -12.72
N GLN A 122 -29.48 -20.43 -11.51
CA GLN A 122 -29.94 -19.63 -10.39
C GLN A 122 -29.91 -18.12 -10.71
N TRP A 123 -28.80 -17.61 -11.24
CA TRP A 123 -28.70 -16.19 -11.60
C TRP A 123 -29.71 -15.81 -12.69
N SER A 124 -29.89 -16.66 -13.71
CA SER A 124 -30.83 -16.42 -14.80
C SER A 124 -32.29 -16.40 -14.35
N SER A 125 -32.68 -17.26 -13.41
CA SER A 125 -34.03 -17.24 -12.83
C SER A 125 -34.30 -16.01 -11.97
N GLU A 126 -33.25 -15.38 -11.43
CA GLU A 126 -33.36 -14.16 -10.63
C GLU A 126 -33.50 -12.89 -11.51
N ALA A 127 -33.26 -12.98 -12.83
CA ALA A 127 -33.20 -11.83 -13.73
C ALA A 127 -34.58 -11.20 -14.03
N GLU A 128 -35.67 -11.93 -13.87
CA GLU A 128 -37.03 -11.37 -13.97
C GLU A 128 -37.26 -10.27 -12.93
N GLY A 129 -36.66 -10.40 -11.74
CA GLY A 129 -36.78 -9.40 -10.67
C GLY A 129 -36.14 -8.05 -10.99
N LEU A 130 -35.49 -7.87 -12.13
CA LEU A 130 -34.98 -6.57 -12.58
C LEU A 130 -36.12 -5.57 -12.86
N THR A 131 -37.34 -6.03 -13.16
CA THR A 131 -38.52 -5.15 -13.36
C THR A 131 -38.86 -4.31 -12.12
N GLU A 132 -38.49 -4.81 -10.94
CA GLU A 132 -38.76 -4.17 -9.65
C GLU A 132 -37.77 -3.05 -9.33
N ILE A 133 -36.64 -2.98 -10.04
CA ILE A 133 -35.59 -2.00 -9.77
C ILE A 133 -35.91 -0.70 -10.51
N LYS A 134 -36.26 0.32 -9.73
CA LYS A 134 -36.61 1.67 -10.20
C LYS A 134 -35.89 2.69 -9.33
N ILE A 135 -35.33 3.72 -9.94
CA ILE A 135 -34.63 4.80 -9.25
C ILE A 135 -35.09 6.16 -9.79
N PRO A 136 -35.31 7.17 -8.93
CA PRO A 136 -35.56 8.53 -9.39
C PRO A 136 -34.44 9.04 -10.30
N ARG A 137 -34.79 9.63 -11.45
CA ARG A 137 -33.80 10.25 -12.35
C ARG A 137 -33.18 11.49 -11.71
N PHE A 138 -33.98 12.26 -10.98
CA PHE A 138 -33.55 13.48 -10.31
C PHE A 138 -33.18 13.21 -8.85
N TYR A 139 -31.95 13.58 -8.46
CA TYR A 139 -31.40 13.26 -7.15
C TYR A 139 -32.15 13.91 -5.98
N LEU A 140 -32.77 15.07 -6.17
CA LEU A 140 -33.48 15.78 -5.11
C LEU A 140 -34.96 15.37 -5.02
N GLY A 141 -35.43 14.46 -5.90
CA GLY A 141 -36.83 14.04 -5.94
C GLY A 141 -37.79 15.22 -6.03
N ASP A 142 -38.79 15.25 -5.16
CA ASP A 142 -39.81 16.30 -5.10
C ASP A 142 -39.41 17.48 -4.18
N VAL A 143 -38.14 17.58 -3.77
CA VAL A 143 -37.66 18.67 -2.93
C VAL A 143 -37.53 19.95 -3.75
N ASP A 144 -38.58 20.76 -3.69
CA ASP A 144 -38.63 22.11 -4.28
C ASP A 144 -38.24 23.18 -3.23
N GLN A 145 -37.10 22.97 -2.59
CA GLN A 145 -36.58 23.84 -1.54
C GLN A 145 -35.09 24.10 -1.73
N GLU A 146 -34.64 25.27 -1.29
CA GLU A 146 -33.21 25.55 -1.20
C GLU A 146 -32.53 24.57 -0.24
N LEU A 147 -31.31 24.18 -0.61
CA LEU A 147 -30.49 23.25 0.15
C LEU A 147 -29.54 24.03 1.05
N SER A 148 -29.49 23.66 2.32
CA SER A 148 -28.55 24.23 3.28
C SER A 148 -27.17 23.58 3.16
N SER A 149 -27.10 22.27 2.88
CA SER A 149 -25.83 21.58 2.62
C SER A 149 -26.00 20.35 1.74
N VAL A 150 -24.90 19.98 1.07
CA VAL A 150 -24.80 18.80 0.22
C VAL A 150 -23.47 18.09 0.49
N ASP A 151 -23.54 16.78 0.71
CA ASP A 151 -22.40 15.92 0.98
C ASP A 151 -22.45 14.68 0.07
N ILE A 152 -21.29 14.11 -0.23
CA ILE A 152 -21.13 12.83 -0.92
C ILE A 152 -20.56 11.83 0.07
N HIS A 153 -21.28 10.73 0.28
CA HIS A 153 -20.83 9.64 1.15
C HIS A 153 -20.46 8.43 0.31
N CYS A 154 -19.20 8.01 0.42
CA CYS A 154 -18.64 6.90 -0.35
C CYS A 154 -18.37 5.73 0.58
N PHE A 155 -18.96 4.59 0.31
CA PHE A 155 -18.73 3.35 1.07
C PHE A 155 -17.91 2.39 0.22
N SER A 156 -17.01 1.66 0.85
CA SER A 156 -16.16 0.68 0.17
C SER A 156 -16.06 -0.61 0.97
N ASP A 157 -16.01 -1.72 0.25
CA ASP A 157 -15.86 -3.05 0.83
C ASP A 157 -15.21 -4.03 -0.16
N ALA A 158 -14.64 -5.10 0.39
CA ALA A 158 -14.12 -6.21 -0.37
C ALA A 158 -14.45 -7.57 0.24
N SER A 159 -14.63 -8.55 -0.64
CA SER A 159 -14.65 -9.96 -0.34
C SER A 159 -13.54 -10.67 -1.11
N LYS A 160 -13.34 -11.96 -0.84
CA LYS A 160 -12.42 -12.80 -1.62
C LYS A 160 -12.80 -12.92 -3.10
N SER A 161 -14.06 -12.62 -3.46
CA SER A 161 -14.58 -12.78 -4.82
C SER A 161 -14.60 -11.46 -5.60
N ALA A 162 -14.90 -10.35 -4.93
CA ALA A 162 -15.03 -9.04 -5.56
C ALA A 162 -14.84 -7.92 -4.56
N TYR A 163 -14.58 -6.72 -5.05
CA TYR A 163 -14.53 -5.50 -4.26
C TYR A 163 -15.26 -4.38 -4.99
N GLY A 164 -15.72 -3.38 -4.24
CA GLY A 164 -16.43 -2.28 -4.86
C GLY A 164 -16.72 -1.12 -3.92
N THR A 165 -17.43 -0.16 -4.47
CA THR A 165 -17.79 1.08 -3.80
C THR A 165 -19.16 1.56 -4.27
N ILE A 166 -19.84 2.31 -3.40
CA ILE A 166 -21.13 2.93 -3.65
C ILE A 166 -21.12 4.36 -3.10
N LEU A 167 -21.70 5.29 -3.85
CA LEU A 167 -21.76 6.71 -3.51
C LEU A 167 -23.21 7.17 -3.35
N TYR A 168 -23.45 7.93 -2.28
CA TYR A 168 -24.72 8.59 -2.02
C TYR A 168 -24.54 10.10 -2.00
N LEU A 169 -25.55 10.80 -2.51
CA LEU A 169 -25.75 12.22 -2.27
C LEU A 169 -26.57 12.34 -1.00
N ARG A 170 -26.06 13.07 -0.02
CA ARG A 170 -26.79 13.47 1.16
C ARG A 170 -27.05 14.97 1.05
N PHE A 171 -28.28 15.40 1.27
CA PHE A 171 -28.61 16.82 1.24
C PHE A 171 -29.53 17.18 2.40
N VAL A 172 -29.38 18.42 2.85
CA VAL A 172 -30.17 19.00 3.94
C VAL A 172 -30.96 20.17 3.38
N THR A 173 -32.27 20.19 3.59
CA THR A 173 -33.12 21.32 3.18
C THR A 173 -33.04 22.45 4.22
N CYS A 174 -33.49 23.65 3.85
CA CYS A 174 -33.61 24.76 4.80
C CYS A 174 -34.56 24.46 5.99
N ASN A 175 -35.45 23.48 5.85
CA ASN A 175 -36.34 23.00 6.93
C ASN A 175 -35.70 21.89 7.77
N ASN A 176 -34.38 21.68 7.66
CA ASN A 176 -33.63 20.62 8.34
C ASN A 176 -34.07 19.19 8.01
N LYS A 177 -34.75 18.97 6.88
CA LYS A 177 -35.02 17.62 6.39
C LYS A 177 -33.74 17.05 5.75
N ILE A 178 -33.34 15.85 6.16
CA ILE A 178 -32.15 15.18 5.65
C ILE A 178 -32.59 14.02 4.77
N GLU A 179 -32.13 14.01 3.53
CA GLU A 179 -32.41 12.94 2.58
C GLU A 179 -31.14 12.42 1.91
N THR A 180 -31.25 11.22 1.36
CA THR A 180 -30.17 10.53 0.69
C THR A 180 -30.65 9.94 -0.64
N SER A 181 -29.79 10.03 -1.65
CA SER A 181 -30.04 9.51 -2.98
C SER A 181 -28.81 8.77 -3.51
N PHE A 182 -29.02 7.60 -4.10
CA PHE A 182 -27.96 6.85 -4.80
C PHE A 182 -27.41 7.67 -5.96
N ILE A 183 -26.08 7.77 -6.08
CA ILE A 183 -25.42 8.41 -7.22
C ILE A 183 -24.96 7.35 -8.21
N CYS A 184 -24.05 6.49 -7.77
CA CYS A 184 -23.45 5.45 -8.59
C CYS A 184 -22.73 4.42 -7.72
N SER A 185 -22.47 3.25 -8.29
CA SER A 185 -21.60 2.24 -7.70
C SER A 185 -20.62 1.68 -8.72
N LYS A 186 -19.56 1.03 -8.22
CA LYS A 186 -18.58 0.39 -9.08
C LYS A 186 -18.02 -0.86 -8.44
N SER A 187 -18.09 -1.97 -9.16
CA SER A 187 -17.56 -3.27 -8.74
C SER A 187 -16.45 -3.76 -9.65
N ARG A 188 -15.54 -4.55 -9.07
CA ARG A 188 -14.49 -5.29 -9.76
C ARG A 188 -14.37 -6.68 -9.15
N VAL A 189 -14.19 -7.68 -10.01
CA VAL A 189 -13.87 -9.04 -9.55
C VAL A 189 -12.47 -9.04 -8.94
N ALA A 190 -12.29 -9.78 -7.84
CA ALA A 190 -11.00 -9.89 -7.18
C ALA A 190 -9.97 -10.49 -8.15
N PRO A 191 -8.69 -10.07 -8.08
CA PRO A 191 -7.65 -10.64 -8.93
C PRO A 191 -7.46 -12.14 -8.66
N LEU A 192 -7.15 -12.92 -9.71
CA LEU A 192 -6.83 -14.36 -9.57
C LEU A 192 -5.58 -14.59 -8.70
N LYS A 193 -4.64 -13.66 -8.71
CA LYS A 193 -3.52 -13.67 -7.78
C LYS A 193 -4.07 -13.40 -6.38
N SER A 194 -4.00 -14.40 -5.51
CA SER A 194 -4.50 -14.33 -4.14
C SER A 194 -3.90 -13.14 -3.40
N LEU A 195 -4.75 -12.20 -3.03
CA LEU A 195 -4.44 -11.11 -2.12
C LEU A 195 -5.08 -11.42 -0.76
N THR A 196 -4.47 -10.89 0.30
CA THR A 196 -5.09 -10.90 1.63
C THR A 196 -6.34 -10.03 1.61
N LEU A 197 -7.31 -10.33 2.48
CA LEU A 197 -8.54 -9.55 2.57
C LEU A 197 -8.28 -8.05 2.86
N PRO A 198 -7.39 -7.67 3.79
CA PRO A 198 -7.04 -6.26 4.00
C PRO A 198 -6.52 -5.55 2.74
N ARG A 199 -5.71 -6.23 1.92
CA ARG A 199 -5.21 -5.66 0.66
C ARG A 199 -6.33 -5.43 -0.36
N LEU A 200 -7.38 -6.25 -0.34
CA LEU A 200 -8.55 -6.07 -1.20
C LEU A 200 -9.41 -4.92 -0.68
N GLU A 201 -9.63 -4.84 0.64
CA GLU A 201 -10.35 -3.74 1.29
C GLU A 201 -9.69 -2.38 1.00
N LEU A 202 -8.36 -2.27 1.13
CA LEU A 202 -7.61 -1.07 0.73
C LEU A 202 -7.75 -0.77 -0.77
N THR A 203 -7.89 -1.80 -1.61
CA THR A 203 -8.12 -1.60 -3.05
C THR A 203 -9.53 -1.11 -3.34
N ALA A 204 -10.52 -1.51 -2.54
CA ALA A 204 -11.88 -0.96 -2.57
C ALA A 204 -11.89 0.51 -2.17
N ALA A 205 -11.17 0.86 -1.10
CA ALA A 205 -10.98 2.24 -0.66
C ALA A 205 -10.36 3.11 -1.78
N LEU A 206 -9.29 2.63 -2.42
CA LEU A 206 -8.71 3.33 -3.57
C LEU A 206 -9.70 3.50 -4.74
N LEU A 207 -10.52 2.49 -5.01
CA LEU A 207 -11.58 2.59 -6.02
C LEU A 207 -12.60 3.68 -5.67
N SER A 208 -12.96 3.79 -4.39
CA SER A 208 -13.85 4.82 -3.85
C SER A 208 -13.28 6.22 -4.05
N ALA A 209 -12.02 6.47 -3.68
CA ALA A 209 -11.36 7.77 -3.85
C ALA A 209 -11.34 8.22 -5.32
N ARG A 210 -11.00 7.29 -6.23
CA ARG A 210 -11.00 7.56 -7.68
C ARG A 210 -12.39 7.87 -8.21
N LEU A 211 -13.39 7.10 -7.80
CA LEU A 211 -14.77 7.29 -8.27
C LEU A 211 -15.35 8.61 -7.76
N ALA A 212 -15.14 8.93 -6.48
CA ALA A 212 -15.58 10.19 -5.89
C ALA A 212 -14.95 11.39 -6.60
N LYS A 213 -13.66 11.33 -6.94
CA LYS A 213 -13.00 12.39 -7.73
C LYS A 213 -13.65 12.60 -9.10
N GLN A 214 -13.97 11.50 -9.80
CA GLN A 214 -14.66 11.58 -11.09
C GLN A 214 -16.07 12.17 -10.95
N VAL A 215 -16.87 11.65 -10.01
CA VAL A 215 -18.23 12.12 -9.77
C VAL A 215 -18.24 13.60 -9.38
N SER A 216 -17.40 14.00 -8.42
CA SER A 216 -17.28 15.39 -7.97
C SER A 216 -16.95 16.34 -9.13
N SER A 217 -16.11 15.92 -10.09
CA SER A 217 -15.81 16.73 -11.27
C SER A 217 -16.98 16.88 -12.25
N CYS A 218 -17.95 15.97 -12.20
CA CYS A 218 -19.16 16.02 -13.04
C CYS A 218 -20.31 16.79 -12.38
N LEU A 219 -20.33 16.87 -11.05
CA LEU A 219 -21.33 17.63 -10.31
C LEU A 219 -21.03 19.13 -10.43
N LYS A 220 -22.06 19.93 -10.75
CA LYS A 220 -21.94 21.38 -10.95
C LYS A 220 -22.14 22.18 -9.66
N PHE A 221 -21.92 21.54 -8.51
CA PHE A 221 -22.05 22.14 -7.18
C PHE A 221 -20.96 21.61 -6.26
N ASN A 222 -20.63 22.39 -5.24
CA ASN A 222 -19.68 21.99 -4.22
C ASN A 222 -20.37 21.06 -3.22
N ALA A 223 -19.72 19.95 -2.89
CA ALA A 223 -20.16 19.02 -1.85
C ALA A 223 -18.97 18.57 -1.02
N ASN A 224 -19.17 18.42 0.29
CA ASN A 224 -18.17 17.75 1.12
C ASN A 224 -18.13 16.27 0.77
N ILE A 225 -16.98 15.62 0.88
CA ILE A 225 -16.84 14.19 0.57
C ILE A 225 -16.39 13.46 1.82
N TYR A 226 -17.10 12.38 2.14
CA TYR A 226 -16.80 11.48 3.25
C TYR A 226 -16.62 10.05 2.72
N TYR A 227 -15.63 9.35 3.26
CA TYR A 227 -15.29 7.99 2.88
C TYR A 227 -15.44 7.04 4.06
N TRP A 228 -16.01 5.87 3.80
CA TRP A 228 -16.35 4.89 4.82
C TRP A 228 -15.83 3.49 4.44
N THR A 229 -15.20 2.84 5.41
CA THR A 229 -14.80 1.43 5.34
C THR A 229 -15.08 0.77 6.68
N ASP A 230 -15.42 -0.51 6.68
CA ASP A 230 -15.54 -1.35 7.87
C ASP A 230 -14.24 -2.10 8.22
N SER A 231 -13.19 -1.88 7.42
CA SER A 231 -11.86 -2.41 7.67
C SER A 231 -11.03 -1.42 8.49
N LEU A 232 -10.84 -1.73 9.78
CA LEU A 232 -9.95 -0.95 10.64
C LEU A 232 -8.51 -0.94 10.13
N ILE A 233 -8.04 -2.04 9.54
CA ILE A 233 -6.70 -2.13 8.96
C ILE A 233 -6.58 -1.16 7.78
N SER A 234 -7.58 -1.13 6.87
CA SER A 234 -7.57 -0.20 5.74
C SER A 234 -7.64 1.26 6.20
N TYR A 235 -8.53 1.55 7.16
CA TYR A 235 -8.63 2.87 7.77
C TYR A 235 -7.29 3.33 8.38
N TYR A 236 -6.64 2.46 9.17
CA TYR A 236 -5.35 2.75 9.79
C TYR A 236 -4.26 3.01 8.75
N TRP A 237 -4.19 2.20 7.70
CA TRP A 237 -3.25 2.44 6.60
C TRP A 237 -3.46 3.78 5.90
N ILE A 238 -4.72 4.19 5.72
CA ILE A 238 -5.07 5.46 5.06
C ILE A 238 -4.68 6.66 5.92
N CYS A 239 -4.86 6.57 7.24
CA CYS A 239 -4.50 7.63 8.17
C CYS A 239 -3.01 7.68 8.54
N GLY A 240 -2.29 6.56 8.36
CA GLY A 240 -0.87 6.45 8.70
C GLY A 240 0.09 7.04 7.66
N ASP A 241 1.38 7.08 8.01
CA ASP A 241 2.44 7.47 7.08
C ASP A 241 2.68 6.37 6.04
N SER A 242 2.29 6.66 4.80
CA SER A 242 2.49 5.78 3.66
C SER A 242 3.93 5.28 3.47
N SER A 243 4.93 6.06 3.90
CA SER A 243 6.35 5.75 3.74
C SER A 243 6.79 4.53 4.55
N ALA A 244 6.09 4.26 5.66
CA ALA A 244 6.36 3.18 6.60
C ALA A 244 5.89 1.81 6.10
N PHE A 245 4.99 1.75 5.10
CA PHE A 245 4.39 0.49 4.65
C PHE A 245 5.15 -0.20 3.50
N LYS A 246 4.98 -1.52 3.37
CA LYS A 246 5.48 -2.28 2.22
C LYS A 246 4.92 -1.72 0.89
N PRO A 247 5.64 -1.91 -0.25
CA PRO A 247 5.32 -1.23 -1.52
C PRO A 247 3.87 -1.33 -2.00
N TYR A 248 3.18 -2.47 -1.80
CA TYR A 248 1.80 -2.65 -2.24
C TYR A 248 0.83 -1.69 -1.52
N ILE A 249 0.97 -1.58 -0.19
CA ILE A 249 0.17 -0.71 0.67
C ILE A 249 0.58 0.74 0.44
N LYS A 250 1.89 1.05 0.51
CA LYS A 250 2.44 2.39 0.29
C LYS A 250 1.88 3.04 -0.96
N ASN A 251 1.98 2.39 -2.11
CA ASN A 251 1.58 3.01 -3.38
C ASN A 251 0.07 3.33 -3.44
N ARG A 252 -0.77 2.50 -2.81
CA ARG A 252 -2.24 2.73 -2.77
C ARG A 252 -2.60 3.81 -1.77
N VAL A 253 -1.99 3.79 -0.59
CA VAL A 253 -2.20 4.83 0.44
C VAL A 253 -1.76 6.19 -0.10
N GLN A 254 -0.59 6.28 -0.76
CA GLN A 254 -0.14 7.52 -1.39
C GLN A 254 -1.15 8.06 -2.39
N GLU A 255 -1.72 7.20 -3.24
CA GLU A 255 -2.73 7.64 -4.20
C GLU A 255 -4.03 8.06 -3.52
N ILE A 256 -4.48 7.34 -2.49
CA ILE A 256 -5.66 7.74 -1.69
C ILE A 256 -5.45 9.12 -1.07
N GLN A 257 -4.29 9.33 -0.44
CA GLN A 257 -3.92 10.60 0.22
C GLN A 257 -3.73 11.75 -0.78
N LEU A 258 -3.42 11.46 -2.04
CA LEU A 258 -3.39 12.47 -3.12
C LEU A 258 -4.80 12.83 -3.62
N LEU A 259 -5.76 11.90 -3.54
CA LEU A 259 -7.13 12.08 -4.03
C LEU A 259 -8.10 12.58 -2.96
N SER A 260 -7.77 12.37 -1.69
CA SER A 260 -8.62 12.67 -0.52
C SER A 260 -7.76 12.96 0.70
N ASP A 261 -8.28 13.79 1.60
CA ASP A 261 -7.63 14.06 2.88
C ASP A 261 -7.94 12.91 3.86
N PRO A 262 -6.96 12.37 4.60
CA PRO A 262 -7.20 11.33 5.62
C PRO A 262 -8.31 11.66 6.62
N SER A 263 -8.51 12.94 6.97
CA SER A 263 -9.59 13.38 7.88
C SER A 263 -11.01 13.19 7.31
N GLN A 264 -11.14 12.94 6.01
CA GLN A 264 -12.41 12.63 5.35
C GLN A 264 -12.79 11.14 5.47
N TRP A 265 -11.87 10.30 5.93
CA TRP A 265 -12.09 8.87 6.10
C TRP A 265 -12.63 8.56 7.49
N GLY A 266 -13.54 7.60 7.57
CA GLY A 266 -14.10 7.11 8.82
C GLY A 266 -14.35 5.61 8.77
N HIS A 267 -14.47 5.01 9.95
CA HIS A 267 -14.85 3.61 10.08
C HIS A 267 -16.36 3.48 10.26
N CYS A 268 -17.03 2.64 9.47
CA CYS A 268 -18.43 2.28 9.66
C CYS A 268 -18.58 0.83 10.12
N PRO A 269 -19.59 0.47 10.93
CA PRO A 269 -19.88 -0.93 11.23
C PRO A 269 -20.17 -1.72 9.94
N GLY A 270 -19.66 -2.95 9.81
CA GLY A 270 -19.87 -3.76 8.60
C GLY A 270 -21.34 -4.06 8.27
N LYS A 271 -22.21 -4.18 9.30
CA LYS A 271 -23.67 -4.32 9.10
C LYS A 271 -24.33 -3.10 8.46
N ASP A 272 -23.69 -1.94 8.60
CA ASP A 272 -24.16 -0.66 8.07
C ASP A 272 -23.42 -0.29 6.78
N ASN A 273 -22.55 -1.17 6.26
CA ASN A 273 -21.77 -0.93 5.05
C ASN A 273 -22.54 -1.43 3.80
N PRO A 274 -23.16 -0.55 3.00
CA PRO A 274 -23.87 -0.95 1.79
C PRO A 274 -22.97 -1.58 0.72
N ALA A 275 -21.64 -1.33 0.77
CA ALA A 275 -20.70 -1.92 -0.16
C ALA A 275 -20.54 -3.45 0.02
N ASP A 276 -20.96 -4.03 1.16
CA ASP A 276 -20.97 -5.50 1.34
C ASP A 276 -21.82 -6.20 0.27
N LEU A 277 -22.93 -5.58 -0.14
CA LEU A 277 -23.78 -6.09 -1.22
C LEU A 277 -23.04 -6.16 -2.55
N ILE A 278 -22.19 -5.18 -2.85
CA ILE A 278 -21.47 -5.14 -4.13
C ILE A 278 -20.24 -6.05 -4.14
N SER A 279 -19.66 -6.33 -2.97
CA SER A 279 -18.50 -7.21 -2.82
C SER A 279 -18.90 -8.70 -2.81
N ARG A 280 -20.10 -9.03 -2.32
CA ARG A 280 -20.62 -10.42 -2.23
C ARG A 280 -21.65 -10.77 -3.29
N GLY A 281 -22.44 -9.79 -3.71
CA GLY A 281 -23.54 -9.92 -4.64
C GLY A 281 -24.86 -10.37 -4.00
N THR A 282 -25.98 -10.03 -4.65
CA THR A 282 -27.34 -10.41 -4.22
C THR A 282 -28.25 -10.72 -5.43
N SER A 283 -29.47 -11.20 -5.19
CA SER A 283 -30.47 -11.39 -6.25
C SER A 283 -31.18 -10.07 -6.58
N ALA A 284 -31.76 -9.95 -7.78
CA ALA A 284 -32.45 -8.73 -8.20
C ALA A 284 -33.63 -8.36 -7.26
N VAL A 285 -34.44 -9.35 -6.87
CA VAL A 285 -35.57 -9.14 -5.94
C VAL A 285 -35.09 -8.65 -4.57
N LYS A 286 -34.03 -9.27 -4.02
CA LYS A 286 -33.47 -8.82 -2.73
C LYS A 286 -32.84 -7.45 -2.85
N LEU A 287 -32.23 -7.12 -3.98
CA LEU A 287 -31.66 -5.80 -4.24
C LEU A 287 -32.75 -4.73 -4.29
N ALA A 288 -33.85 -4.99 -5.00
CA ALA A 288 -34.98 -4.07 -5.11
C ALA A 288 -35.56 -3.69 -3.74
N GLN A 289 -35.59 -4.63 -2.79
CA GLN A 289 -36.14 -4.43 -1.44
C GLN A 289 -35.10 -3.94 -0.41
N ASN A 290 -33.85 -3.66 -0.82
CA ASN A 290 -32.77 -3.36 0.11
C ASN A 290 -32.63 -1.87 0.40
N GLU A 291 -33.22 -1.42 1.51
CA GLU A 291 -33.15 -0.02 1.96
C GLU A 291 -31.71 0.49 2.16
N LEU A 292 -30.81 -0.37 2.65
CA LEU A 292 -29.41 -0.02 2.86
C LEU A 292 -28.72 0.31 1.52
N TRP A 293 -29.01 -0.43 0.45
CA TRP A 293 -28.49 -0.16 -0.89
C TRP A 293 -29.02 1.14 -1.48
N TRP A 294 -30.30 1.44 -1.33
CA TRP A 294 -30.92 2.60 -1.99
C TRP A 294 -30.72 3.91 -1.23
N HIS A 295 -30.72 3.86 0.10
CA HIS A 295 -30.70 5.06 0.95
C HIS A 295 -29.46 5.18 1.82
N GLY A 296 -28.58 4.17 1.80
CA GLY A 296 -27.45 4.10 2.73
C GLY A 296 -27.91 3.83 4.16
N PRO A 297 -26.98 3.82 5.13
CA PRO A 297 -27.32 3.48 6.51
C PRO A 297 -28.17 4.57 7.18
N PRO A 298 -29.05 4.22 8.14
CA PRO A 298 -30.02 5.15 8.72
C PRO A 298 -29.41 6.41 9.33
N TRP A 299 -28.19 6.31 9.88
CA TRP A 299 -27.49 7.43 10.49
C TRP A 299 -27.09 8.53 9.49
N LEU A 300 -27.08 8.27 8.17
CA LEU A 300 -26.92 9.34 7.17
C LEU A 300 -28.07 10.34 7.19
N LYS A 301 -29.27 9.90 7.58
CA LYS A 301 -30.45 10.76 7.73
C LYS A 301 -30.46 11.53 9.06
N LEU A 302 -29.40 11.42 9.85
CA LEU A 302 -29.21 12.14 11.12
C LEU A 302 -28.14 13.23 10.98
N ALA A 303 -28.02 14.06 12.02
CA ALA A 303 -26.98 15.07 12.13
C ALA A 303 -25.58 14.41 12.20
N PRO A 304 -24.51 15.10 11.76
CA PRO A 304 -23.15 14.55 11.70
C PRO A 304 -22.63 13.95 13.02
N ASP A 305 -23.09 14.45 14.17
CA ASP A 305 -22.70 13.96 15.50
C ASP A 305 -23.15 12.51 15.77
N HIS A 306 -24.09 11.99 14.97
CA HIS A 306 -24.59 10.63 15.08
C HIS A 306 -23.90 9.66 14.09
N TRP A 307 -22.99 10.15 13.26
CA TRP A 307 -22.27 9.30 12.33
C TRP A 307 -21.24 8.45 13.09
N PRO A 308 -20.97 7.22 12.64
CA PRO A 308 -20.01 6.36 13.30
C PRO A 308 -18.61 7.00 13.33
N ASN A 309 -17.91 6.77 14.45
CA ASN A 309 -16.62 7.34 14.82
C ASN A 309 -15.76 7.91 13.67
N ARG A 310 -15.71 9.24 13.55
CA ARG A 310 -14.63 9.96 12.82
C ARG A 310 -13.28 9.87 13.54
N GLN A 311 -13.29 9.57 14.83
CA GLN A 311 -12.13 9.51 15.70
C GLN A 311 -12.23 8.25 16.56
N ARG A 312 -11.84 7.09 16.03
CA ARG A 312 -11.33 6.06 16.94
C ARG A 312 -9.89 6.44 17.21
N ASP A 313 -9.59 6.78 18.47
CA ASP A 313 -8.24 6.58 19.00
C ASP A 313 -8.01 5.07 18.98
N ILE A 314 -7.55 4.56 17.84
CA ILE A 314 -7.16 3.16 17.72
C ILE A 314 -5.89 3.03 18.55
N LEU A 315 -6.02 2.46 19.75
CA LEU A 315 -4.87 1.99 20.49
C LEU A 315 -4.12 1.00 19.59
N ASP A 316 -2.90 1.35 19.19
CA ASP A 316 -1.99 0.51 18.37
C ASP A 316 -1.85 -0.93 18.92
N SER A 317 -2.27 -1.18 20.17
CA SER A 317 -2.25 -2.46 20.86
C SER A 317 -3.23 -3.52 20.35
N GLU A 318 -4.28 -3.18 19.58
CA GLU A 318 -5.27 -4.17 19.08
C GLU A 318 -4.96 -4.71 17.66
N LEU A 319 -4.05 -4.07 16.92
CA LEU A 319 -3.73 -4.45 15.54
C LEU A 319 -2.37 -5.17 15.47
N CYS A 320 -2.36 -6.40 14.96
CA CYS A 320 -1.13 -7.18 14.84
C CYS A 320 -0.17 -6.55 13.82
N SER A 321 1.08 -6.30 14.22
CA SER A 321 2.10 -5.64 13.37
C SER A 321 2.38 -6.37 12.05
N GLU A 322 2.17 -7.68 11.99
CA GLU A 322 2.28 -8.48 10.78
C GLU A 322 1.17 -8.17 9.77
N GLU A 323 -0.07 -7.97 10.24
CA GLU A 323 -1.22 -7.60 9.42
C GLU A 323 -1.11 -6.18 8.88
N LEU A 324 -0.42 -5.29 9.61
CA LEU A 324 -0.19 -3.90 9.22
C LEU A 324 0.87 -3.75 8.11
N GLU A 325 1.57 -4.82 7.73
CA GLU A 325 2.52 -4.84 6.61
C GLU A 325 3.56 -3.70 6.63
N TYR A 326 4.01 -3.33 7.82
CA TYR A 326 5.09 -2.36 7.99
C TYR A 326 6.38 -2.84 7.33
N ARG A 327 7.18 -1.89 6.85
CA ARG A 327 8.56 -2.17 6.44
C ARG A 327 9.36 -2.54 7.67
N SER A 328 9.97 -3.72 7.63
CA SER A 328 10.97 -4.12 8.60
C SER A 328 12.17 -3.19 8.46
N SER A 329 12.38 -2.29 9.41
CA SER A 329 13.64 -1.58 9.52
C SER A 329 14.65 -2.51 10.21
N VAL A 330 15.40 -3.29 9.42
CA VAL A 330 16.55 -4.03 9.96
C VAL A 330 17.60 -2.99 10.32
N HIS A 331 17.59 -2.56 11.58
CA HIS A 331 18.70 -1.83 12.16
C HIS A 331 19.83 -2.84 12.29
N VAL A 332 20.78 -2.80 11.37
CA VAL A 332 22.06 -3.48 11.57
C VAL A 332 22.76 -2.72 12.69
N ALA A 333 22.55 -3.16 13.93
CA ALA A 333 23.41 -2.78 15.02
C ALA A 333 24.79 -3.35 14.69
N VAL A 334 25.68 -2.51 14.17
CA VAL A 334 27.11 -2.82 14.15
C VAL A 334 27.53 -2.82 15.61
N THR A 335 27.42 -3.96 16.29
CA THR A 335 28.13 -4.17 17.54
C THR A 335 29.61 -4.00 17.22
N GLN A 336 30.26 -3.02 17.84
CA GLN A 336 31.72 -2.84 17.75
C GLN A 336 32.47 -3.97 18.47
N GLN A 337 32.06 -5.23 18.35
CA GLN A 337 32.97 -6.34 18.55
C GLN A 337 33.76 -6.49 17.25
N ARG A 338 34.87 -5.75 17.17
CA ARG A 338 35.89 -5.94 16.14
C ARG A 338 36.62 -7.24 16.44
N GLU A 339 36.01 -8.37 16.12
CA GLU A 339 36.81 -9.54 15.78
C GLU A 339 37.58 -9.16 14.51
N SER A 340 38.91 -9.18 14.58
CA SER A 340 39.73 -8.95 13.40
C SER A 340 39.34 -9.94 12.30
N LEU A 341 39.20 -9.48 11.06
CA LEU A 341 38.91 -10.34 9.89
C LEU A 341 39.92 -11.49 9.72
N VAL A 342 41.07 -11.40 10.40
CA VAL A 342 42.14 -12.40 10.42
C VAL A 342 42.50 -12.64 11.88
N ASP A 343 42.44 -13.89 12.35
CA ASP A 343 42.88 -14.24 13.70
C ASP A 343 44.41 -14.28 13.76
N ILE A 344 45.03 -13.36 14.54
CA ILE A 344 46.49 -13.27 14.73
C ILE A 344 47.06 -14.61 15.25
N ASN A 345 46.32 -15.31 16.12
CA ASN A 345 46.81 -16.49 16.83
C ASN A 345 47.11 -17.68 15.90
N ARG A 346 46.66 -17.60 14.64
CA ARG A 346 46.89 -18.63 13.62
C ARG A 346 48.21 -18.46 12.86
N PHE A 347 49.01 -17.44 13.19
CA PHE A 347 50.23 -17.09 12.47
C PHE A 347 51.45 -17.06 13.38
N SER A 348 52.48 -17.82 13.00
CA SER A 348 53.81 -17.81 13.61
C SER A 348 54.83 -16.95 12.87
N SER A 349 54.40 -16.20 11.85
CA SER A 349 55.28 -15.37 11.01
C SER A 349 54.59 -14.07 10.61
N LEU A 350 55.19 -12.93 10.98
CA LEU A 350 54.71 -11.59 10.62
C LEU A 350 54.58 -11.43 9.10
N LYS A 351 55.57 -11.90 8.34
CA LYS A 351 55.53 -11.84 6.86
C LYS A 351 54.35 -12.64 6.27
N LYS A 352 53.98 -13.75 6.91
CA LYS A 352 52.82 -14.55 6.50
C LYS A 352 51.51 -13.85 6.87
N LEU A 353 51.43 -13.27 8.07
CA LEU A 353 50.29 -12.47 8.53
C LEU A 353 50.02 -11.30 7.57
N LEU A 354 51.03 -10.47 7.29
CA LEU A 354 50.90 -9.32 6.38
C LEU A 354 50.45 -9.72 4.97
N LYS A 355 51.01 -10.81 4.43
CA LYS A 355 50.59 -11.34 3.11
C LYS A 355 49.15 -11.82 3.10
N VAL A 356 48.71 -12.54 4.14
CA VAL A 356 47.32 -13.02 4.20
C VAL A 356 46.35 -11.85 4.38
N THR A 357 46.66 -10.90 5.26
CA THR A 357 45.86 -9.68 5.42
C THR A 357 45.77 -8.88 4.13
N ALA A 358 46.87 -8.72 3.39
CA ALA A 358 46.88 -8.06 2.08
C ALA A 358 45.99 -8.77 1.05
N TRP A 359 46.04 -10.11 0.99
CA TRP A 359 45.14 -10.90 0.14
C TRP A 359 43.67 -10.74 0.51
N VAL A 360 43.35 -10.70 1.81
CA VAL A 360 41.98 -10.47 2.30
C VAL A 360 41.49 -9.08 1.91
N PHE A 361 42.30 -8.04 2.08
CA PHE A 361 41.94 -6.67 1.67
C PHE A 361 41.71 -6.56 0.16
N ARG A 362 42.59 -7.19 -0.64
CA ARG A 362 42.41 -7.25 -2.09
C ARG A 362 41.11 -7.95 -2.46
N PHE A 363 40.79 -9.07 -1.83
CA PHE A 363 39.52 -9.77 -2.06
C PHE A 363 38.31 -8.89 -1.74
N VAL A 364 38.30 -8.23 -0.57
CA VAL A 364 37.21 -7.33 -0.16
C VAL A 364 37.05 -6.16 -1.14
N ASN A 365 38.16 -5.56 -1.59
CA ASN A 365 38.12 -4.46 -2.57
C ASN A 365 37.61 -4.93 -3.94
N ASN A 366 38.06 -6.10 -4.41
CA ASN A 366 37.60 -6.68 -5.67
C ASN A 366 36.13 -7.11 -5.63
N ALA A 367 35.59 -7.47 -4.46
CA ALA A 367 34.16 -7.78 -4.29
C ALA A 367 33.26 -6.54 -4.33
N ARG A 368 33.83 -5.33 -4.16
CA ARG A 368 33.09 -4.06 -4.10
C ARG A 368 33.12 -3.26 -5.41
N ILE A 369 33.98 -3.63 -6.37
CA ILE A 369 34.22 -2.86 -7.61
C ILE A 369 34.00 -3.77 -8.84
N VAL A 370 33.30 -3.24 -9.87
CA VAL A 370 32.91 -3.98 -11.09
C VAL A 370 34.09 -4.22 -12.06
N ASN A 371 35.12 -3.36 -12.03
CA ASN A 371 36.33 -3.49 -12.85
C ASN A 371 37.51 -3.97 -12.00
N LYS A 372 37.91 -5.23 -12.18
CA LYS A 372 38.94 -5.92 -11.39
C LYS A 372 40.36 -5.51 -11.79
N SER A 373 41.23 -5.31 -10.82
CA SER A 373 42.68 -5.43 -11.01
C SER A 373 43.09 -6.88 -10.71
N MET A 374 43.57 -7.61 -11.72
CA MET A 374 44.09 -8.98 -11.59
C MET A 374 45.62 -8.96 -11.56
N ASN A 375 46.21 -8.37 -10.53
CA ASN A 375 47.65 -8.56 -10.29
C ASN A 375 47.88 -9.92 -9.61
N PHE A 376 48.70 -10.79 -10.21
CA PHE A 376 49.02 -12.11 -9.65
C PHE A 376 49.87 -12.04 -8.38
N TYR A 377 50.56 -10.92 -8.14
CA TYR A 377 51.43 -10.70 -6.98
C TYR A 377 50.88 -9.60 -6.08
N ILE A 378 51.11 -9.70 -4.77
CA ILE A 378 50.83 -8.62 -3.81
C ILE A 378 51.86 -7.51 -4.01
N THR A 379 51.42 -6.26 -4.08
CA THR A 379 52.30 -5.09 -4.22
C THR A 379 52.91 -4.68 -2.87
N ALA A 380 53.99 -3.90 -2.90
CA ALA A 380 54.57 -3.34 -1.68
C ALA A 380 53.55 -2.50 -0.89
N ASP A 381 52.74 -1.70 -1.60
CA ASP A 381 51.69 -0.86 -0.99
C ASP A 381 50.63 -1.68 -0.26
N GLU A 382 50.25 -2.85 -0.79
CA GLU A 382 49.27 -3.72 -0.12
C GLU A 382 49.83 -4.37 1.15
N ILE A 383 51.13 -4.70 1.16
CA ILE A 383 51.81 -5.16 2.37
C ILE A 383 51.91 -4.03 3.39
N GLN A 384 52.25 -2.82 2.95
CA GLN A 384 52.32 -1.64 3.81
C GLN A 384 50.94 -1.30 4.40
N ASN A 385 49.87 -1.40 3.61
CA ASN A 385 48.50 -1.22 4.10
C ASN A 385 48.10 -2.28 5.13
N ALA A 386 48.49 -3.54 4.92
CA ALA A 386 48.30 -4.60 5.90
C ALA A 386 49.07 -4.33 7.19
N GLU A 387 50.30 -3.82 7.08
CA GLU A 387 51.14 -3.44 8.23
C GLU A 387 50.51 -2.29 9.02
N TYR A 388 50.07 -1.23 8.34
CA TYR A 388 49.36 -0.12 8.98
C TYR A 388 48.08 -0.56 9.69
N PHE A 389 47.34 -1.49 9.12
CA PHE A 389 46.15 -2.04 9.77
C PHE A 389 46.50 -2.69 11.10
N TRP A 390 47.52 -3.54 11.14
CA TRP A 390 47.92 -4.23 12.36
C TRP A 390 48.54 -3.31 13.39
N LEU A 391 49.31 -2.31 12.97
CA LEU A 391 49.82 -1.27 13.86
C LEU A 391 48.67 -0.52 14.55
N LYS A 392 47.66 -0.11 13.77
CA LYS A 392 46.46 0.53 14.34
C LYS A 392 45.68 -0.40 15.26
N TYR A 393 45.59 -1.67 14.90
CA TYR A 393 44.89 -2.68 15.71
C TYR A 393 45.55 -2.81 17.08
N VAL A 394 46.86 -3.03 17.12
CA VAL A 394 47.63 -3.16 18.37
C VAL A 394 47.60 -1.86 19.16
N GLN A 395 47.86 -0.71 18.52
CA GLN A 395 47.81 0.57 19.22
C GLN A 395 46.44 0.83 19.86
N TYR A 396 45.34 0.48 19.18
CA TYR A 396 44.00 0.62 19.74
C TYR A 396 43.70 -0.41 20.84
N GLU A 397 44.24 -1.63 20.75
CA GLU A 397 44.08 -2.65 21.78
C GLU A 397 44.70 -2.22 23.12
N PHE A 398 45.90 -1.61 23.09
CA PHE A 398 46.63 -1.21 24.29
C PHE A 398 46.35 0.24 24.73
N TYR A 399 46.10 1.16 23.80
CA TYR A 399 46.01 2.60 24.06
C TYR A 399 44.70 3.22 23.57
N SER A 400 43.60 2.46 23.55
CA SER A 400 42.29 2.95 23.08
C SER A 400 41.85 4.23 23.79
N ALA A 401 42.05 4.31 25.11
CA ALA A 401 41.65 5.48 25.89
C ALA A 401 42.44 6.72 25.47
N GLU A 402 43.75 6.61 25.34
CA GLU A 402 44.65 7.68 24.91
C GLU A 402 44.37 8.10 23.46
N ILE A 403 44.15 7.16 22.56
CA ILE A 403 43.81 7.44 21.15
C ILE A 403 42.47 8.17 21.08
N LEU A 404 41.47 7.78 21.88
CA LEU A 404 40.18 8.47 21.93
C LEU A 404 40.29 9.88 22.50
N THR A 405 41.13 10.09 23.52
CA THR A 405 41.41 11.41 24.09
C THR A 405 42.13 12.30 23.08
N LEU A 406 43.18 11.79 22.41
CA LEU A 406 43.92 12.53 21.38
C LEU A 406 43.06 12.85 20.15
N LYS A 407 42.15 11.95 19.75
CA LYS A 407 41.16 12.22 18.69
C LYS A 407 40.22 13.37 19.00
N ARG A 408 39.97 13.66 20.29
CA ARG A 408 39.15 14.78 20.75
C ARG A 408 39.95 16.06 20.94
N ASN A 409 41.24 16.06 20.57
CA ASN A 409 42.20 17.14 20.84
C ASN A 409 42.32 17.49 22.33
N GLU A 410 42.11 16.50 23.21
CA GLU A 410 42.23 16.65 24.65
C GLU A 410 43.63 16.23 25.13
N GLN A 411 44.10 16.81 26.24
CA GLN A 411 45.39 16.43 26.83
C GLN A 411 45.28 15.09 27.56
N LEU A 412 46.30 14.23 27.40
CA LEU A 412 46.39 12.97 28.13
C LEU A 412 46.47 13.20 29.65
N ARG A 413 45.81 12.32 30.41
CA ARG A 413 45.83 12.31 31.87
C ARG A 413 47.25 12.06 32.38
N CYS A 414 47.61 12.66 33.52
CA CYS A 414 48.93 12.45 34.14
C CYS A 414 49.21 10.99 34.54
N SER A 415 48.17 10.15 34.60
CA SER A 415 48.27 8.72 34.87
C SER A 415 48.55 7.85 33.64
N SER A 416 48.60 8.42 32.42
CA SER A 416 48.89 7.65 31.21
C SER A 416 50.38 7.38 31.10
N GLU A 417 50.75 6.10 30.93
CA GLU A 417 52.13 5.62 30.87
C GLU A 417 52.92 6.22 29.69
N ILE A 418 52.22 6.59 28.62
CA ILE A 418 52.82 7.14 27.41
C ILE A 418 52.88 8.67 27.39
N LYS A 419 52.38 9.37 28.42
CA LYS A 419 52.34 10.84 28.43
C LYS A 419 53.74 11.47 28.37
N SER A 420 54.74 10.84 28.97
CA SER A 420 56.14 11.29 28.97
C SER A 420 56.78 11.26 27.58
N LEU A 421 56.21 10.50 26.64
CA LEU A 421 56.70 10.33 25.26
C LEU A 421 56.13 11.37 24.30
N VAL A 422 55.35 12.34 24.82
CA VAL A 422 54.67 13.40 24.06
C VAL A 422 53.92 12.83 22.85
N PRO A 423 52.96 11.91 23.08
CA PRO A 423 52.30 11.19 22.01
C PRO A 423 51.34 12.12 21.27
N HIS A 424 51.37 12.06 19.95
CA HIS A 424 50.44 12.77 19.08
C HIS A 424 49.87 11.82 18.04
N LEU A 425 48.67 12.11 17.55
CA LEU A 425 48.02 11.29 16.54
C LEU A 425 48.34 11.86 15.15
N GLY A 426 48.95 11.05 14.28
CA GLY A 426 49.18 11.40 12.87
C GLY A 426 47.89 11.46 12.06
N GLU A 427 47.95 12.05 10.85
CA GLU A 427 46.81 12.11 9.91
C GLU A 427 46.27 10.73 9.54
N ASP A 428 47.15 9.72 9.57
CA ASP A 428 46.81 8.32 9.37
C ASP A 428 46.13 7.66 10.57
N ASN A 429 45.89 8.39 11.68
CA ASN A 429 45.39 7.86 12.95
C ASN A 429 46.34 6.87 13.66
N LEU A 430 47.64 6.95 13.41
CA LEU A 430 48.65 6.25 14.21
C LEU A 430 49.16 7.15 15.33
N LEU A 431 49.44 6.55 16.48
CA LEU A 431 50.12 7.20 17.60
C LEU A 431 51.61 7.34 17.27
N ASN A 432 52.13 8.57 17.31
CA ASN A 432 53.51 8.94 16.99
C ASN A 432 54.16 9.70 18.17
N GLU A 433 55.48 9.61 18.32
CA GLU A 433 56.26 10.38 19.30
C GLU A 433 56.90 11.63 18.68
N LEU A 434 57.06 12.70 19.47
CA LEU A 434 57.78 13.92 19.09
C LEU A 434 59.16 13.95 19.76
N LEU A 435 60.17 13.42 19.08
CA LEU A 435 61.59 13.65 19.38
C LEU A 435 62.35 13.85 18.08
N ASP A 436 63.22 14.86 18.06
CA ASP A 436 63.92 15.39 16.89
C ASP A 436 64.55 14.32 15.98
N GLY A 437 64.10 14.30 14.72
CA GLY A 437 64.89 13.82 13.59
C GLY A 437 64.65 12.36 13.14
N CYS A 438 63.94 12.24 12.02
CA CYS A 438 63.81 11.06 11.13
C CYS A 438 63.04 9.85 11.67
N LEU A 439 61.77 9.69 11.23
CA LEU A 439 61.13 8.53 10.55
C LEU A 439 61.56 7.08 10.88
N LYS A 440 62.26 6.81 11.98
CA LYS A 440 62.86 5.51 12.35
C LYS A 440 62.30 4.91 13.65
N GLN A 441 61.47 5.63 14.42
CA GLN A 441 61.09 5.19 15.77
C GLN A 441 59.80 4.38 15.90
N THR A 442 58.88 4.40 14.93
CA THR A 442 57.78 3.41 14.91
C THR A 442 58.31 2.00 14.63
N TYR A 443 59.37 1.89 13.83
CA TYR A 443 60.12 0.65 13.67
C TYR A 443 60.95 0.33 14.91
N ALA A 444 61.60 1.27 15.59
CA ALA A 444 62.45 0.96 16.76
C ALA A 444 61.64 0.50 17.99
N LEU A 445 60.46 1.07 18.25
CA LEU A 445 59.57 0.64 19.32
C LEU A 445 58.94 -0.73 19.00
N ALA A 446 58.41 -0.90 17.79
CA ALA A 446 57.83 -2.18 17.37
C ALA A 446 58.89 -3.29 17.20
N LYS A 447 60.11 -2.95 16.75
CA LYS A 447 61.24 -3.88 16.52
C LYS A 447 62.02 -4.21 17.79
N SER A 448 62.11 -3.33 18.79
CA SER A 448 62.65 -3.71 20.11
C SER A 448 61.70 -4.65 20.86
N ILE A 449 60.39 -4.48 20.65
CA ILE A 449 59.32 -5.39 21.12
C ILE A 449 59.32 -6.71 20.35
N LEU A 450 59.67 -6.72 19.05
CA LEU A 450 59.76 -7.92 18.22
C LEU A 450 61.10 -8.68 18.31
N LEU A 451 62.22 -8.05 18.70
CA LEU A 451 63.57 -8.65 18.70
C LEU A 451 64.11 -9.07 20.08
N SER A 452 63.40 -8.81 21.18
CA SER A 452 63.83 -9.17 22.53
C SER A 452 63.44 -10.61 22.94
N PHE A 453 63.23 -11.50 21.98
CA PHE A 453 62.89 -12.89 22.23
C PHE A 453 63.96 -13.89 21.79
N PRO A 454 64.40 -14.78 22.69
CA PRO A 454 64.96 -16.08 22.34
C PRO A 454 63.86 -17.02 21.83
N ASP A 455 64.27 -17.97 20.98
CA ASP A 455 63.40 -18.95 20.35
C ASP A 455 62.57 -19.76 21.36
N THR A 456 61.29 -19.95 21.02
CA THR A 456 60.26 -20.82 21.63
C THR A 456 59.32 -20.19 22.69
N VAL A 457 58.03 -20.05 22.31
CA VAL A 457 56.76 -20.12 23.10
C VAL A 457 55.73 -19.00 22.72
N ASN A 458 54.45 -19.42 22.64
CA ASN A 458 53.18 -18.75 22.29
C ASN A 458 53.06 -17.19 22.38
N LEU A 459 52.51 -16.58 21.31
CA LEU A 459 52.24 -15.14 21.14
C LEU A 459 51.24 -14.52 22.14
N GLN A 460 50.34 -15.31 22.73
CA GLN A 460 49.27 -14.80 23.61
C GLN A 460 49.73 -14.54 25.06
N ASN A 461 50.80 -15.17 25.53
CA ASN A 461 51.25 -15.01 26.92
C ASN A 461 52.06 -13.72 27.17
N TYR A 462 52.43 -13.00 26.11
CA TYR A 462 53.26 -11.79 26.22
C TYR A 462 52.50 -10.47 26.22
N LEU A 463 51.18 -10.50 26.01
CA LEU A 463 50.33 -9.31 26.12
C LEU A 463 49.80 -9.09 27.55
N LEU A 464 50.10 -9.98 28.50
CA LEU A 464 49.45 -10.03 29.82
C LEU A 464 50.34 -9.74 31.03
N LEU A 465 51.67 -9.55 30.88
CA LEU A 465 52.56 -9.35 32.04
C LEU A 465 53.36 -8.05 31.92
N GLY A 466 52.66 -6.94 32.17
CA GLY A 466 53.27 -5.75 32.75
C GLY A 466 53.39 -5.92 34.26
N ASN A 467 54.61 -5.97 34.79
CA ASN A 467 54.86 -5.42 36.11
C ASN A 467 56.33 -5.04 36.29
N MET A 468 56.50 -3.83 36.83
CA MET A 468 57.75 -3.13 37.05
C MET A 468 58.64 -3.79 38.10
N ASN A 469 59.97 -3.74 37.93
CA ASN A 469 60.92 -3.21 38.93
C ASN A 469 62.39 -3.32 38.49
N GLU A 470 63.17 -2.26 38.81
CA GLU A 470 64.64 -2.13 38.82
C GLU A 470 65.36 -2.09 37.44
N LEU A 471 65.76 -0.93 36.88
CA LEU A 471 66.90 -0.06 37.19
C LEU A 471 68.27 -0.79 37.37
N VAL A 472 69.30 -0.25 36.69
CA VAL A 472 70.74 -0.57 36.77
C VAL A 472 71.13 -1.76 35.86
N ILE A 473 71.86 -1.58 34.74
CA ILE A 473 73.30 -1.27 34.68
C ILE A 473 73.61 -0.35 33.48
N VAL A 474 74.18 0.80 33.78
CA VAL A 474 74.90 1.68 32.85
C VAL A 474 76.33 1.16 32.68
N ALA A 475 76.79 1.19 31.43
CA ALA A 475 78.19 1.19 30.96
C ALA A 475 79.03 -0.08 31.18
N TYR A 476 79.52 -0.64 30.07
CA TYR A 476 80.89 -1.14 29.80
C TYR A 476 80.82 -1.83 28.43
N LEU A 477 81.57 -1.53 27.37
CA LEU A 477 82.52 -0.49 26.99
C LEU A 477 82.75 -0.72 25.47
N GLN A 478 83.46 0.20 24.81
CA GLN A 478 84.30 -0.21 23.67
C GLN A 478 85.20 -1.38 24.09
N LEU A 479 84.87 -2.58 23.62
CA LEU A 479 85.73 -3.63 23.06
C LEU A 479 84.86 -4.84 22.70
#